data_AF-A0A7C3LD79-F1
#
_entry.id   AF-A0A7C3LD79-F1
#
_cell.length_a   1.000
_cell.length_b   1.000
_cell.length_c   1.000
_cell.angle_alpha   90.00
_cell.angle_beta   90.00
_cell.angle_gamma   90.00
#
_symmetry.space_group_name_H-M   'P 1'
#
loop_
_entity.id
_entity.type
_entity.pdbx_description
1 polymer ?
#
loop_
_entity_poly.entity_id
_entity_poly.type
_entity_poly.pdbx_seq_one_letter_code
_entity_poly.pdbx_strand_id
1 'polypeptide(L)'
;MLTVSRQIICTLLVFCFVSGFSQARANQKARDLADFEALLTLPLEELAALKVTVSSLEPESIVETPAIISRYEARKMASLGLRTLQDMLAFIPGITVQDHLFGQP
;
A
#
# COMPACT_ATOMS: atom_id res chain seq x y z
N MET A 1 -7.99 41.48 -34.83
CA MET A 1 -8.97 40.65 -34.09
C MET A 1 -8.71 39.14 -34.12
N LEU A 2 -8.02 38.56 -35.11
CA LEU A 2 -7.76 37.10 -35.17
C LEU A 2 -6.68 36.56 -34.18
N THR A 3 -5.79 37.41 -33.66
CA THR A 3 -4.68 36.98 -32.77
C THR A 3 -5.15 36.65 -31.34
N VAL A 4 -6.20 37.31 -30.86
CA VAL A 4 -6.76 37.11 -29.50
C VAL A 4 -7.50 35.76 -29.39
N SER A 5 -8.16 35.34 -30.47
CA SER A 5 -8.87 34.06 -30.55
C SER A 5 -7.93 32.85 -30.42
N ARG A 6 -6.73 32.91 -31.01
CA ARG A 6 -5.72 31.85 -30.89
C ARG A 6 -5.12 31.72 -29.47
N GLN A 7 -4.98 32.84 -28.73
CA GLN A 7 -4.44 32.82 -27.37
C GLN A 7 -5.42 32.17 -26.38
N ILE A 8 -6.71 32.52 -26.47
CA ILE A 8 -7.76 32.00 -25.56
C ILE A 8 -7.92 30.48 -25.69
N ILE A 9 -7.86 29.95 -26.92
CA ILE A 9 -7.96 28.51 -27.19
C ILE A 9 -6.78 27.74 -26.58
N CYS A 10 -5.56 28.28 -26.67
CA CYS A 10 -4.38 27.68 -26.04
C CYS A 10 -4.45 27.66 -24.51
N THR A 11 -4.90 28.76 -23.89
CA THR A 11 -5.00 28.83 -22.42
C THR A 11 -6.06 27.86 -21.88
N LEU A 12 -7.18 27.70 -22.60
CA LEU A 12 -8.22 26.71 -22.25
C LEU A 12 -7.72 25.27 -22.36
N LEU A 13 -6.95 24.95 -23.40
CA LEU A 13 -6.38 23.61 -23.57
C LEU A 13 -5.36 23.27 -22.48
N VAL A 14 -4.51 24.22 -22.09
CA VAL A 14 -3.54 24.02 -21.00
C VAL A 14 -4.24 23.87 -19.65
N PHE A 15 -5.29 24.65 -19.39
CA PHE A 15 -6.06 24.56 -18.14
C PHE A 15 -6.81 23.23 -18.00
N CYS A 16 -7.40 22.71 -19.09
CA CYS A 16 -8.01 21.37 -19.12
C CYS A 16 -7.00 20.25 -18.88
N PHE A 17 -5.78 20.38 -19.41
CA PHE A 17 -4.74 19.36 -19.23
C PHE A 17 -4.23 19.29 -17.78
N VAL A 18 -4.10 20.44 -17.12
CA VAL A 18 -3.68 20.53 -15.71
C VAL A 18 -4.77 20.01 -14.76
N SER A 19 -6.04 20.31 -15.03
CA SER A 19 -7.16 19.89 -14.17
C SER A 19 -7.56 18.42 -14.35
N GLY A 20 -7.37 17.84 -15.55
CA GLY A 20 -7.65 16.42 -15.81
C GLY A 20 -6.77 15.46 -14.99
N PHE A 21 -5.53 15.84 -14.68
CA PHE A 21 -4.58 14.97 -13.97
C PHE A 21 -4.90 14.83 -12.47
N SER A 22 -5.59 15.81 -11.87
CA SER A 22 -5.86 15.80 -10.43
C SER A 22 -7.02 14.88 -10.03
N GLN A 23 -8.00 14.65 -10.91
CA GLN A 23 -9.19 13.85 -10.57
C GLN A 23 -8.90 12.34 -10.49
N ALA A 24 -7.88 11.83 -11.19
CA ALA A 24 -7.57 10.40 -11.21
C ALA A 24 -7.10 9.86 -9.84
N ARG A 25 -6.40 10.67 -9.03
CA ARG A 25 -5.83 10.23 -7.74
C ARG A 25 -6.86 10.13 -6.61
N ALA A 26 -7.89 10.98 -6.61
CA ALA A 26 -8.91 10.99 -5.56
C ALA A 26 -9.81 9.75 -5.61
N ASN A 27 -10.13 9.27 -6.82
CA ASN A 27 -10.98 8.09 -7.03
C ASN A 27 -10.31 6.80 -6.52
N GLN A 28 -8.98 6.71 -6.60
CA GLN A 28 -8.26 5.51 -6.18
C GLN A 28 -8.30 5.28 -4.66
N LYS A 29 -8.21 6.34 -3.86
CA LYS A 29 -8.32 6.23 -2.39
C LYS A 29 -9.74 5.85 -1.95
N ALA A 30 -10.76 6.35 -2.65
CA ALA A 30 -12.15 6.01 -2.37
C ALA A 30 -12.47 4.54 -2.68
N ARG A 31 -11.92 4.00 -3.78
CA ARG A 31 -12.06 2.58 -4.14
C ARG A 31 -11.39 1.65 -3.14
N ASP A 32 -10.17 1.97 -2.72
CA ASP A 32 -9.43 1.17 -1.73
C ASP A 32 -10.17 1.07 -0.38
N LEU A 33 -10.80 2.18 0.05
CA LEU A 33 -11.63 2.19 1.25
C LEU A 33 -12.92 1.35 1.08
N ALA A 34 -13.58 1.47 -0.08
CA ALA A 34 -14.79 0.71 -0.38
C ALA A 34 -14.53 -0.80 -0.47
N ASP A 35 -13.40 -1.20 -1.05
CA ASP A 35 -12.97 -2.61 -1.11
C ASP A 35 -12.66 -3.15 0.30
N PHE A 36 -12.03 -2.36 1.17
CA PHE A 36 -11.78 -2.78 2.55
C PHE A 36 -13.06 -2.92 3.37
N GLU A 37 -14.00 -1.99 3.26
CA GLU A 37 -15.32 -2.10 3.90
C GLU A 37 -16.06 -3.36 3.42
N ALA A 38 -15.98 -3.67 2.12
CA ALA A 38 -16.55 -4.90 1.58
C ALA A 38 -15.92 -6.15 2.22
N LEU A 39 -14.59 -6.17 2.42
CA LEU A 39 -13.91 -7.27 3.12
C LEU A 39 -14.35 -7.43 4.58
N LEU A 40 -14.60 -6.32 5.30
CA LEU A 40 -15.04 -6.35 6.70
C LEU A 40 -16.49 -6.83 6.86
N THR A 41 -17.31 -6.68 5.82
CA THR A 41 -18.70 -7.16 5.82
C THR A 41 -18.86 -8.64 5.48
N LEU A 42 -17.79 -9.32 5.03
CA LEU A 42 -17.85 -10.74 4.72
C LEU A 42 -18.04 -11.59 5.98
N PRO A 43 -18.83 -12.67 5.93
CA PRO A 43 -18.88 -13.64 7.00
C PRO A 43 -17.53 -14.33 7.17
N LEU A 44 -17.26 -14.83 8.39
CA LEU A 44 -15.95 -15.37 8.76
C LEU A 44 -15.53 -16.55 7.88
N GLU A 45 -16.49 -17.37 7.48
CA GLU A 45 -16.29 -18.52 6.61
C GLU A 45 -15.80 -18.11 5.22
N GLU A 46 -16.37 -17.04 4.65
CA GLU A 46 -15.96 -16.50 3.36
C GLU A 46 -14.60 -15.80 3.47
N LEU A 47 -14.36 -15.08 4.57
CA LEU A 47 -13.08 -14.44 4.85
C LEU A 47 -11.94 -15.48 4.97
N ALA A 48 -12.22 -16.62 5.60
CA ALA A 48 -11.27 -17.72 5.73
C ALA A 48 -10.96 -18.42 4.38
N ALA A 49 -11.89 -18.39 3.43
CA ALA A 49 -11.72 -18.97 2.11
C ALA A 49 -10.99 -18.05 1.11
N LEU A 50 -10.76 -16.77 1.47
CA LEU A 50 -10.06 -15.84 0.60
C LEU A 50 -8.61 -16.27 0.36
N LYS A 51 -8.23 -16.29 -0.91
CA LYS A 51 -6.83 -16.50 -1.32
C LYS A 51 -6.11 -15.18 -1.35
N VAL A 52 -5.03 -15.10 -0.58
CA VAL A 52 -4.17 -13.92 -0.52
C VAL A 52 -2.77 -14.32 -0.94
N THR A 53 -2.08 -13.41 -1.63
CA THR A 53 -0.64 -13.60 -1.90
C THR A 53 0.11 -13.30 -0.60
N VAL A 54 0.41 -14.36 0.13
CA VAL A 54 1.38 -14.35 1.25
C VAL A 54 2.77 -14.68 0.71
N SER A 55 3.79 -14.82 1.56
CA SER A 55 5.19 -15.12 1.17
C SER A 55 5.40 -16.46 0.42
N SER A 56 4.31 -17.12 -0.01
CA SER A 56 4.28 -18.33 -0.84
C SER A 56 4.39 -17.99 -2.33
N LEU A 57 4.79 -18.97 -3.14
CA LEU A 57 4.90 -18.83 -4.60
C LEU A 57 3.53 -18.74 -5.28
N GLU A 58 2.48 -19.22 -4.61
CA GLU A 58 1.10 -19.23 -5.10
C GLU A 58 0.15 -18.58 -4.08
N PRO A 59 -0.97 -17.95 -4.52
CA PRO A 59 -1.98 -17.45 -3.60
C PRO A 59 -2.65 -18.59 -2.82
N GLU A 60 -2.62 -18.50 -1.49
CA GLU A 60 -3.14 -19.51 -0.58
C GLU A 60 -4.09 -18.89 0.45
N SER A 61 -4.91 -19.73 1.09
CA SER A 61 -5.73 -19.29 2.24
C SER A 61 -4.84 -19.11 3.46
N ILE A 62 -5.14 -18.10 4.27
CA ILE A 62 -4.47 -17.84 5.55
C ILE A 62 -4.57 -19.06 6.48
N VAL A 63 -5.67 -19.83 6.42
CA VAL A 63 -5.89 -21.00 7.28
C VAL A 63 -4.98 -22.18 6.87
N GLU A 64 -4.65 -22.28 5.59
CA GLU A 64 -3.82 -23.35 5.03
C GLU A 64 -2.32 -23.02 5.13
N THR A 65 -1.97 -21.79 5.50
CA THR A 65 -0.58 -21.35 5.57
C THR A 65 0.14 -21.95 6.79
N PRO A 66 1.24 -22.70 6.62
CA PRO A 66 1.86 -23.47 7.72
C PRO A 66 2.62 -22.63 8.78
N ALA A 67 2.43 -21.31 8.87
CA ALA A 67 3.15 -20.45 9.81
C ALA A 67 2.34 -19.22 10.27
N ILE A 68 2.65 -18.71 11.47
CA ILE A 68 2.18 -17.40 11.94
C ILE A 68 2.89 -16.31 11.13
N ILE A 69 2.14 -15.56 10.32
CA ILE A 69 2.68 -14.52 9.44
C ILE A 69 2.26 -13.13 9.93
N SER A 70 3.23 -12.23 10.03
CA SER A 70 2.98 -10.79 10.23
C SER A 70 3.36 -10.02 8.96
N ARG A 71 2.44 -9.20 8.44
CA ARG A 71 2.68 -8.34 7.25
C ARG A 71 2.84 -6.89 7.68
N TYR A 72 3.92 -6.25 7.24
CA TYR A 72 4.16 -4.82 7.44
C TYR A 72 4.43 -4.14 6.10
N GLU A 73 3.95 -2.90 5.96
CA GLU A 73 4.18 -2.10 4.76
C GLU A 73 5.41 -1.20 4.93
N ALA A 74 6.42 -1.41 4.08
CA ALA A 74 7.67 -0.63 4.14
C ALA A 74 7.44 0.88 4.10
N ARG A 75 6.44 1.36 3.35
CA ARG A 75 6.07 2.79 3.28
C ARG A 75 5.58 3.33 4.62
N LYS A 76 4.77 2.54 5.33
CA LYS A 76 4.26 2.90 6.67
C LYS A 76 5.40 2.89 7.67
N MET A 77 6.28 1.88 7.62
CA MET A 77 7.47 1.80 8.48
C MET A 77 8.44 2.97 8.26
N ALA A 78 8.64 3.38 7.01
CA ALA A 78 9.46 4.55 6.67
C ALA A 78 8.90 5.85 7.27
N SER A 79 7.57 6.00 7.36
CA SER A 79 6.95 7.16 8.03
C SER A 79 7.20 7.19 9.55
N LEU A 80 7.54 6.05 10.16
CA LEU A 80 7.94 5.94 11.56
C LEU A 80 9.45 6.17 11.76
N GLY A 81 10.19 6.48 10.68
CA GLY A 81 11.63 6.70 10.72
C GLY A 81 12.47 5.43 10.57
N LEU A 82 11.85 4.27 10.35
CA LEU A 82 12.56 2.99 10.11
C LEU A 82 13.09 2.99 8.68
N ARG A 83 14.41 2.94 8.51
CA ARG A 83 15.06 3.12 7.20
C ARG A 83 15.80 1.89 6.72
N THR A 84 16.23 1.04 7.63
CA THR A 84 16.92 -0.20 7.30
C THR A 84 16.03 -1.41 7.57
N LEU A 85 16.31 -2.53 6.88
CA LEU A 85 15.65 -3.80 7.18
C LEU A 85 15.85 -4.19 8.65
N GLN A 86 17.00 -3.84 9.22
CA GLN A 86 17.32 -4.11 10.61
C GLN A 86 16.40 -3.35 11.57
N ASP A 87 16.19 -2.05 11.33
CA ASP A 87 15.24 -1.23 12.09
C ASP A 87 13.82 -1.81 11.96
N MET A 88 13.48 -2.26 10.75
CA MET A 88 12.18 -2.86 10.46
C MET A 88 11.97 -4.16 11.24
N LEU A 89 12.99 -5.03 11.31
CA LEU A 89 12.92 -6.29 12.05
C LEU A 89 12.92 -6.08 13.56
N ALA A 90 13.70 -5.12 14.07
CA ALA A 90 13.72 -4.77 15.50
C ALA A 90 12.38 -4.20 16.01
N PHE A 91 11.55 -3.66 15.12
CA PHE A 91 10.21 -3.18 15.45
C PHE A 91 9.18 -4.31 15.64
N ILE A 92 9.43 -5.51 15.11
CA ILE A 92 8.48 -6.63 15.17
C ILE A 92 8.55 -7.29 16.55
N PRO A 93 7.44 -7.37 17.31
CA PRO A 93 7.43 -8.04 18.61
C PRO A 93 7.91 -9.49 18.52
N GLY A 94 8.81 -9.88 19.42
CA GLY A 94 9.36 -11.23 19.46
C GLY A 94 10.58 -11.45 18.54
N ILE A 95 11.01 -10.45 17.78
CA ILE A 95 12.27 -10.49 17.03
C ILE A 95 13.35 -9.76 17.83
N THR A 96 14.48 -10.44 18.06
CA THR A 96 15.69 -9.82 18.61
C THR A 96 16.73 -9.75 17.52
N VAL A 97 17.19 -8.54 17.21
CA VAL A 97 18.28 -8.32 16.26
C VAL A 97 19.59 -8.36 17.03
N GLN A 98 20.55 -9.13 16.53
CA GLN A 98 21.85 -9.27 17.14
C GLN A 98 22.93 -8.68 16.24
N ASP A 99 23.62 -7.64 16.72
CA ASP A 99 24.66 -6.93 15.96
C ASP A 99 26.02 -7.65 15.98
N HIS A 100 26.17 -8.67 16.82
CA HIS A 100 27.46 -9.30 17.13
C HIS A 100 27.40 -10.82 16.95
N LEU A 101 28.38 -11.36 16.24
CA LEU A 101 28.47 -12.78 15.85
C LEU A 101 28.57 -13.76 17.03
N PHE A 102 28.79 -13.29 18.27
CA PHE A 102 29.12 -14.15 19.41
C PHE A 102 28.41 -13.80 20.74
N GLY A 103 27.29 -13.07 20.71
CA GLY A 103 26.53 -12.81 21.95
C GLY A 103 27.33 -12.06 23.03
N GLN A 104 28.30 -11.26 22.62
CA GLN A 104 28.99 -10.32 23.50
C GLN A 104 28.22 -8.99 23.51
N PRO A 105 28.11 -8.33 24.68
CA PRO A 105 27.35 -7.08 24.83
C PRO A 105 27.98 -5.90 24.11
#